data_AF-V4ARN9-F1
#
_entry.id   AF-V4ARN9-F1
#
_cell.length_a   1.000
_cell.length_b   1.000
_cell.length_c   1.000
_cell.angle_alpha   90.00
_cell.angle_beta   90.00
_cell.angle_gamma   90.00
#
_symmetry.space_group_name_H-M   'P 1'
#
loop_
_entity.id
_entity.type
_entity.pdbx_description
1 polymer ?
#
loop_
_entity_poly.entity_id
_entity_poly.type
_entity_poly.pdbx_seq_one_letter_code
_entity_poly.pdbx_strand_id
1 'polypeptide(L)'
;MGILKVTLLLGCVTTVLGVTSEILSPLKTSGVDAALIIVPGADIKGGAYRPLAKHIQETSDLKLWVALLEDFPLNLPNPLQLNGAISQAVSKIKAAGMKTNNVFVAGHSLGGVFVGNYGKSNSKLVKGIILFASYLTKGNKLADYPVPVLTVSGDLDGLTRCTRIADTFEELKGDVAKRNDAKYRTPVIIMTGVNHGQFASGTMPSNVLNYDLASEISATAAFLLISKNTADFMVTSVGTPGSALTSAKSRLDQAYARTDDFLKPLLDMKRNDVNPQGSSNWTISAQYLISGLDKSVLKVTNKEASQLPFVESKPEVKTASSYESINTHAHLSYANNLMDVSTVMSAPDSLDAKLKSKAAVYKALPKGYKPPSSANVTCLDINKAVPRKSFVFGCYILLCLQEDTFRAFQHTLLLKFQAAWSLALRNSSKLAVKRFQDRKARAMKFAKDQVFSTGIQWVLSSASWKETTSDVTFQSTALVSKVDAFPAAFAGMHYCKLLSPYRAMEWIYVDSLRKKAHSKGWLFG
;
A
#
# COMPACT_ATOMS: atom_id res chain seq x y z
N MET A 1 -27.29 57.87 39.16
CA MET A 1 -26.33 56.74 39.36
C MET A 1 -26.89 55.51 38.67
N GLY A 2 -26.30 54.88 37.66
CA GLY A 2 -25.14 55.17 36.84
C GLY A 2 -25.33 54.41 35.52
N ILE A 3 -25.08 55.10 34.42
CA ILE A 3 -25.00 54.57 33.06
C ILE A 3 -23.67 53.85 32.94
N LEU A 4 -23.64 52.63 32.41
CA LEU A 4 -22.44 52.12 31.74
C LEU A 4 -22.81 51.30 30.51
N LYS A 5 -22.85 52.00 29.37
CA LYS A 5 -22.67 51.41 28.04
C LYS A 5 -21.27 50.82 28.00
N VAL A 6 -21.14 49.51 27.83
CA VAL A 6 -19.89 48.89 27.38
C VAL A 6 -20.07 48.53 25.91
N THR A 7 -19.74 49.51 25.07
CA THR A 7 -19.47 49.28 23.66
C THR A 7 -18.14 48.53 23.57
N LEU A 8 -18.17 47.20 23.42
CA LEU A 8 -16.97 46.44 23.12
C LEU A 8 -16.67 46.56 21.62
N LEU A 9 -15.97 47.66 21.26
CA LEU A 9 -15.26 47.77 20.00
C LEU A 9 -14.05 46.82 20.08
N LEU A 10 -14.23 45.54 19.76
CA LEU A 10 -13.12 44.67 19.40
C LEU A 10 -12.97 44.70 17.88
N GLY A 11 -12.43 45.82 17.39
CA GLY A 11 -11.73 45.85 16.12
C GLY A 11 -10.42 45.07 16.26
N CYS A 12 -10.53 43.74 16.41
CA CYS A 12 -9.39 42.86 16.24
C CYS A 12 -9.17 42.78 14.72
N VAL A 13 -8.39 43.72 14.18
CA VAL A 13 -7.68 43.48 12.92
C VAL A 13 -6.72 42.33 13.23
N THR A 14 -7.23 41.12 13.12
CA THR A 14 -6.40 39.95 12.93
C THR A 14 -5.75 40.19 11.58
N THR A 15 -4.55 40.75 11.59
CA THR A 15 -3.65 40.56 10.47
C THR A 15 -3.50 39.05 10.37
N VAL A 16 -4.28 38.44 9.47
CA VAL A 16 -4.00 37.08 9.03
C VAL A 16 -2.59 37.19 8.48
N LEU A 17 -1.59 36.72 9.25
CA LEU A 17 -0.23 36.59 8.76
C LEU A 17 -0.36 35.74 7.50
N GLY A 18 -0.17 36.41 6.35
CA GLY A 18 -0.40 35.82 5.06
C GLY A 18 0.67 34.77 4.80
N VAL A 19 0.26 33.63 4.24
CA VAL A 19 1.20 32.66 3.66
C VAL A 19 2.11 33.42 2.70
N THR A 20 3.42 33.38 2.96
CA THR A 20 4.40 34.04 2.12
C THR A 20 4.93 33.07 1.06
N SER A 21 5.76 33.57 0.16
CA SER A 21 6.35 32.75 -0.89
C SER A 21 7.75 33.24 -1.19
N GLU A 22 8.73 32.36 -1.06
CA GLU A 22 10.05 32.62 -1.59
C GLU A 22 10.09 32.28 -3.08
N ILE A 23 10.61 33.21 -3.90
CA ILE A 23 10.75 33.01 -5.35
C ILE A 23 12.21 32.72 -5.70
N LEU A 24 12.46 31.62 -6.39
CA LEU A 24 13.75 31.29 -6.99
C LEU A 24 13.70 31.58 -8.50
N SER A 25 14.58 32.46 -8.96
CA SER A 25 14.73 32.77 -10.38
C SER A 25 15.27 31.57 -11.16
N PRO A 26 14.94 31.43 -12.46
CA PRO A 26 15.46 30.36 -13.31
C PRO A 26 16.99 30.39 -13.39
N LEU A 27 17.61 29.22 -13.36
CA LEU A 27 19.04 29.07 -13.60
C LEU A 27 19.38 29.16 -15.09
N LYS A 28 18.45 28.73 -15.96
CA LYS A 28 18.58 28.81 -17.42
C LYS A 28 18.03 30.15 -17.92
N THR A 29 18.73 30.78 -18.85
CA THR A 29 18.32 32.07 -19.45
C THR A 29 17.43 31.90 -20.69
N SER A 30 17.41 30.70 -21.28
CA SER A 30 16.64 30.32 -22.46
C SER A 30 15.81 29.05 -22.22
N GLY A 31 14.85 28.77 -23.10
CA GLY A 31 13.90 27.66 -22.98
C GLY A 31 12.46 28.12 -22.72
N VAL A 32 11.52 27.17 -22.66
CA VAL A 32 10.11 27.46 -22.37
C VAL A 32 9.97 27.80 -20.90
N ASP A 33 9.39 28.96 -20.60
CA ASP A 33 9.08 29.37 -19.23
C ASP A 33 8.07 28.39 -18.59
N ALA A 34 8.31 28.06 -17.33
CA ALA A 34 7.36 27.36 -16.46
C ALA A 34 7.56 27.77 -15.00
N ALA A 35 6.53 27.57 -14.18
CA ALA A 35 6.59 27.75 -12.74
C ALA A 35 6.34 26.43 -12.01
N LEU A 36 7.07 26.18 -10.94
CA LEU A 36 6.80 25.13 -9.96
C LEU A 36 6.50 25.77 -8.61
N ILE A 37 5.27 25.61 -8.12
CA ILE A 37 4.88 26.07 -6.78
C ILE A 37 4.94 24.87 -5.84
N ILE A 38 5.74 24.95 -4.77
CA ILE A 38 5.92 23.85 -3.81
C ILE A 38 5.17 24.17 -2.52
N VAL A 39 4.22 23.30 -2.19
CA VAL A 39 3.45 23.31 -0.95
C VAL A 39 4.11 22.35 0.03
N PRO A 40 4.52 22.81 1.23
CA PRO A 40 5.21 21.98 2.20
C PRO A 40 4.30 20.89 2.79
N GLY A 41 4.91 19.92 3.48
CA GLY A 41 4.19 18.97 4.33
C GLY A 41 3.71 19.59 5.64
N ALA A 42 3.15 18.76 6.52
CA ALA A 42 2.78 19.18 7.86
C ALA A 42 4.03 19.43 8.73
N ASP A 43 4.00 20.49 9.53
CA ASP A 43 5.01 20.83 10.54
C ASP A 43 6.42 21.03 9.97
N ILE A 44 6.52 21.44 8.70
CA ILE A 44 7.78 21.73 8.02
C ILE A 44 7.65 23.01 7.18
N LYS A 45 8.69 23.86 7.22
CA LYS A 45 8.71 25.13 6.48
C LYS A 45 8.99 24.91 4.99
N GLY A 46 8.50 25.82 4.13
CA GLY A 46 8.72 25.81 2.69
C GLY A 46 10.20 25.85 2.30
N GLY A 47 11.03 26.58 3.05
CA GLY A 47 12.45 26.75 2.78
C GLY A 47 13.23 25.45 2.91
N ALA A 48 12.70 24.46 3.63
CA ALA A 48 13.26 23.12 3.70
C ALA A 48 13.29 22.42 2.32
N TYR A 49 12.46 22.84 1.37
CA TYR A 49 12.39 22.30 0.01
C TYR A 49 13.35 22.99 -0.97
N ARG A 50 14.04 24.05 -0.55
CA ARG A 50 14.96 24.79 -1.42
C ARG A 50 16.06 23.92 -2.05
N PRO A 51 16.73 23.00 -1.33
CA PRO A 51 17.74 22.15 -1.96
C PRO A 51 17.16 21.28 -3.08
N LEU A 52 15.99 20.69 -2.87
CA LEU A 52 15.29 19.92 -3.90
C LEU A 52 14.89 20.81 -5.09
N ALA A 53 14.33 21.99 -4.81
CA ALA A 53 13.95 22.97 -5.84
C ALA A 53 15.12 23.34 -6.75
N LYS A 54 16.30 23.59 -6.18
CA LYS A 54 17.53 23.87 -6.96
C LYS A 54 17.91 22.69 -7.85
N HIS A 55 17.91 21.46 -7.33
CA HIS A 55 18.18 20.27 -8.15
C HIS A 55 17.17 20.11 -9.29
N ILE A 56 15.90 20.45 -9.08
CA ILE A 56 14.88 20.44 -10.13
C ILE A 56 15.20 21.50 -11.20
N GLN A 57 15.59 22.72 -10.81
CA GLN A 57 15.99 23.77 -11.76
C GLN A 57 17.24 23.37 -12.57
N GLU A 58 18.22 22.74 -11.93
CA GLU A 58 19.46 22.26 -12.57
C GLU A 58 19.18 21.13 -13.57
N THR A 59 18.28 20.21 -13.21
CA THR A 59 17.98 19.03 -14.01
C THR A 59 17.02 19.31 -15.18
N SER A 60 16.13 20.28 -15.03
CA SER A 60 15.05 20.55 -16.00
C SER A 60 15.53 21.27 -17.25
N ASP A 61 15.02 20.90 -18.42
CA ASP A 61 15.21 21.62 -19.68
C ASP A 61 14.36 22.89 -19.80
N LEU A 62 13.45 23.12 -18.86
CA LEU A 62 12.61 24.31 -18.80
C LEU A 62 13.36 25.49 -18.18
N LYS A 63 12.98 26.70 -18.59
CA LYS A 63 13.32 27.92 -17.86
C LYS A 63 12.41 28.02 -16.64
N LEU A 64 12.83 27.36 -15.57
CA LEU A 64 11.96 27.06 -14.43
C LEU A 64 12.07 28.09 -13.31
N TRP A 65 10.97 28.81 -13.07
CA TRP A 65 10.74 29.57 -11.85
C TRP A 65 10.25 28.63 -10.74
N VAL A 66 10.65 28.86 -9.50
CA VAL A 66 10.14 28.09 -8.36
C VAL A 66 9.60 29.04 -7.29
N ALA A 67 8.45 28.71 -6.71
CA ALA A 67 7.99 29.33 -5.48
C ALA A 67 7.93 28.29 -4.35
N LEU A 68 8.50 28.61 -3.20
CA LEU A 68 8.35 27.83 -1.97
C LEU A 68 7.31 28.54 -1.10
N LEU A 69 6.16 27.90 -0.85
CA LEU A 69 5.15 28.51 0.01
C LEU A 69 5.56 28.37 1.48
N GLU A 70 5.46 29.47 2.21
CA GLU A 70 6.04 29.67 3.53
C GLU A 70 5.00 30.25 4.51
N ASP A 71 5.32 30.16 5.80
CA ASP A 71 4.56 30.83 6.86
C ASP A 71 3.06 30.46 6.91
N PHE A 72 2.74 29.21 6.58
CA PHE A 72 1.43 28.66 6.93
C PHE A 72 1.26 28.69 8.46
N PRO A 73 0.07 29.05 8.98
CA PRO A 73 -0.22 28.98 10.40
C PRO A 73 0.13 27.61 10.96
N LEU A 74 0.89 27.59 12.06
CA LEU A 74 1.38 26.37 12.70
C LEU A 74 2.23 25.46 11.79
N ASN A 75 2.80 26.00 10.70
CA ASN A 75 3.47 25.22 9.64
C ASN A 75 2.57 24.11 9.05
N LEU A 76 1.26 24.35 9.01
CA LEU A 76 0.29 23.41 8.48
C LEU A 76 -0.37 23.98 7.21
N PRO A 77 -0.08 23.42 6.02
CA PRO A 77 -0.83 23.80 4.83
C PRO A 77 -2.32 23.56 5.07
N ASN A 78 -3.18 24.40 4.50
CA ASN A 78 -4.62 24.29 4.71
C ASN A 78 -5.38 24.80 3.47
N PRO A 79 -6.58 24.27 3.18
CA PRO A 79 -7.32 24.60 1.98
C PRO A 79 -7.81 26.05 1.93
N LEU A 80 -8.00 26.71 3.09
CA LEU A 80 -8.52 28.08 3.18
C LEU A 80 -7.53 29.10 2.61
N GLN A 81 -6.24 28.95 2.92
CA GLN A 81 -5.20 29.88 2.46
C GLN A 81 -4.52 29.44 1.16
N LEU A 82 -4.61 28.15 0.80
CA LEU A 82 -3.85 27.58 -0.32
C LEU A 82 -4.14 28.28 -1.66
N ASN A 83 -5.42 28.54 -1.99
CA ASN A 83 -5.78 29.18 -3.25
C ASN A 83 -5.17 30.58 -3.38
N GLY A 84 -5.26 31.39 -2.32
CA GLY A 84 -4.70 32.74 -2.28
C GLY A 84 -3.18 32.73 -2.35
N ALA A 85 -2.53 31.82 -1.61
CA ALA A 85 -1.08 31.68 -1.58
C ALA A 85 -0.50 31.30 -2.94
N ILE A 86 -1.08 30.31 -3.63
CA ILE A 86 -0.65 29.90 -4.97
C ILE A 86 -0.86 31.06 -5.96
N SER A 87 -2.02 31.72 -5.91
CA SER A 87 -2.32 32.85 -6.81
C SER A 87 -1.33 34.00 -6.61
N GLN A 88 -0.98 34.33 -5.37
CA GLN A 88 0.00 35.37 -5.06
C GLN A 88 1.40 34.99 -5.56
N ALA A 89 1.83 33.74 -5.36
CA ALA A 89 3.11 33.25 -5.84
C ALA A 89 3.22 33.29 -7.37
N VAL A 90 2.16 32.88 -8.08
CA VAL A 90 2.09 32.96 -9.55
C VAL A 90 2.16 34.42 -10.02
N SER A 91 1.45 35.33 -9.37
CA SER A 91 1.52 36.77 -9.69
C SER A 91 2.92 37.34 -9.51
N LYS A 92 3.62 36.99 -8.42
CA LYS A 92 5.02 37.40 -8.19
C LYS A 92 5.96 36.86 -9.28
N ILE A 93 5.81 35.59 -9.66
CA ILE A 93 6.61 34.97 -10.73
C ILE A 93 6.34 35.63 -12.10
N LYS A 94 5.07 35.93 -12.41
CA LYS A 94 4.72 36.66 -13.65
C LYS A 94 5.29 38.06 -13.66
N ALA A 95 5.20 38.79 -12.55
CA ALA A 95 5.80 40.12 -12.41
C ALA A 95 7.33 40.08 -12.55
N ALA A 96 7.98 38.98 -12.12
CA ALA A 96 9.41 38.76 -12.29
C ALA A 96 9.82 38.37 -13.72
N GLY A 97 8.86 38.16 -14.64
CA GLY A 97 9.12 38.04 -16.08
C GLY A 97 8.79 36.68 -16.71
N MET A 98 8.09 35.77 -16.00
CA MET A 98 7.57 34.54 -16.62
C MET A 98 6.47 34.87 -17.65
N LYS A 99 6.62 34.40 -18.90
CA LYS A 99 5.70 34.78 -19.99
C LYS A 99 4.59 33.77 -20.28
N THR A 100 4.73 32.52 -19.84
CA THR A 100 3.77 31.45 -20.12
C THR A 100 2.75 31.28 -19.00
N ASN A 101 1.76 30.40 -19.22
CA ASN A 101 0.85 29.92 -18.18
C ASN A 101 1.18 28.47 -17.76
N ASN A 102 2.42 28.01 -17.97
CA ASN A 102 2.85 26.67 -17.60
C ASN A 102 3.12 26.60 -16.08
N VAL A 103 2.06 26.55 -15.28
CA VAL A 103 2.14 26.48 -13.82
C VAL A 103 1.94 25.04 -13.36
N PHE A 104 2.93 24.50 -12.66
CA PHE A 104 2.85 23.23 -11.95
C PHE A 104 2.75 23.51 -10.44
N VAL A 105 1.94 22.71 -9.75
CA VAL A 105 1.85 22.77 -8.29
C VAL A 105 2.25 21.42 -7.72
N ALA A 106 3.29 21.42 -6.89
CA ALA A 106 3.74 20.27 -6.17
C ALA A 106 3.33 20.36 -4.69
N GLY A 107 2.99 19.22 -4.08
CA GLY A 107 2.75 19.16 -2.65
C GLY A 107 3.39 17.92 -2.04
N HIS A 108 4.04 18.10 -0.89
CA HIS A 108 4.63 17.01 -0.13
C HIS A 108 3.70 16.50 0.96
N SER A 109 3.55 15.18 1.10
CA SER A 109 2.80 14.58 2.21
C SER A 109 1.38 15.18 2.31
N LEU A 110 1.02 15.82 3.43
CA LEU A 110 -0.22 16.57 3.61
C LEU A 110 -0.43 17.68 2.55
N GLY A 111 0.63 18.40 2.17
CA GLY A 111 0.56 19.39 1.08
C GLY A 111 0.14 18.76 -0.23
N GLY A 112 0.56 17.51 -0.51
CA GLY A 112 0.16 16.76 -1.70
C GLY A 112 -1.33 16.41 -1.71
N VAL A 113 -1.90 16.10 -0.55
CA VAL A 113 -3.35 15.87 -0.40
C VAL A 113 -4.13 17.13 -0.79
N PHE A 114 -3.71 18.29 -0.29
CA PHE A 114 -4.39 19.55 -0.64
C PHE A 114 -4.15 19.98 -2.09
N VAL A 115 -2.96 19.73 -2.64
CA VAL A 115 -2.67 19.96 -4.06
C VAL A 115 -3.52 19.07 -4.96
N GLY A 116 -3.78 17.83 -4.56
CA GLY A 116 -4.71 16.92 -5.25
C GLY A 116 -6.14 17.47 -5.32
N ASN A 117 -6.60 18.19 -4.29
CA ASN A 117 -7.90 18.87 -4.35
C ASN A 117 -7.83 20.18 -5.15
N TYR A 118 -6.76 20.96 -4.95
CA TYR A 118 -6.54 22.23 -5.65
C TYR A 118 -6.51 22.05 -7.17
N GLY A 119 -5.77 21.06 -7.68
CA GLY A 119 -5.64 20.80 -9.12
C GLY A 119 -6.97 20.40 -9.77
N LYS A 120 -7.87 19.74 -9.03
CA LYS A 120 -9.21 19.39 -9.51
C LYS A 120 -10.09 20.62 -9.65
N SER A 121 -10.13 21.45 -8.61
CA SER A 121 -10.97 22.67 -8.57
C SER A 121 -10.44 23.80 -9.46
N ASN A 122 -9.13 23.80 -9.74
CA ASN A 122 -8.44 24.86 -10.48
C ASN A 122 -7.77 24.34 -11.76
N SER A 123 -8.34 23.31 -12.39
CA SER A 123 -7.77 22.63 -13.56
C SER A 123 -7.43 23.54 -14.75
N LYS A 124 -8.10 24.70 -14.87
CA LYS A 124 -7.81 25.70 -15.91
C LYS A 124 -6.59 26.59 -15.60
N LEU A 125 -6.14 26.61 -14.34
CA LEU A 125 -5.05 27.46 -13.85
C LEU A 125 -3.71 26.73 -13.74
N VAL A 126 -3.72 25.39 -13.82
CA VAL A 126 -2.52 24.56 -13.69
C VAL A 126 -2.32 23.69 -14.92
N LYS A 127 -1.06 23.53 -15.31
CA LYS A 127 -0.63 22.64 -16.39
C LYS A 127 -0.52 21.18 -15.91
N GLY A 128 -0.34 20.97 -14.60
CA GLY A 128 -0.28 19.67 -13.96
C GLY A 128 0.02 19.78 -12.48
N ILE A 129 -0.17 18.69 -11.74
CA ILE A 129 0.19 18.61 -10.32
C ILE A 129 1.22 17.52 -10.05
N ILE A 130 1.96 17.67 -8.97
CA ILE A 130 3.03 16.75 -8.57
C ILE A 130 2.84 16.38 -7.09
N LEU A 131 2.76 15.09 -6.81
CA LEU A 131 2.48 14.52 -5.50
C LEU A 131 3.76 13.89 -4.96
N PHE A 132 4.49 14.67 -4.16
CA PHE A 132 5.72 14.24 -3.50
C PHE A 132 5.39 13.43 -2.25
N ALA A 133 5.76 12.15 -2.22
CA ALA A 133 5.43 11.23 -1.13
C ALA A 133 3.94 11.31 -0.72
N SER A 134 3.07 11.43 -1.73
CA SER A 134 1.63 11.64 -1.58
C SER A 134 0.88 10.96 -2.74
N TYR A 135 -0.44 11.11 -2.80
CA TYR A 135 -1.32 10.40 -3.74
C TYR A 135 -2.64 11.15 -3.91
N LEU A 136 -3.35 10.86 -5.00
CA LEU A 136 -4.72 11.31 -5.15
C LEU A 136 -5.60 10.55 -4.16
N THR A 137 -6.30 11.27 -3.30
CA THR A 137 -7.20 10.67 -2.31
C THR A 137 -8.41 10.03 -2.97
N LYS A 138 -9.06 9.10 -2.25
CA LYS A 138 -10.28 8.39 -2.68
C LYS A 138 -11.29 9.32 -3.36
N GLY A 139 -11.85 8.85 -4.46
CA GLY A 139 -12.79 9.62 -5.30
C GLY A 139 -12.12 10.40 -6.45
N ASN A 140 -10.79 10.34 -6.57
CA ASN A 140 -10.03 10.95 -7.66
C ASN A 140 -9.25 9.87 -8.41
N LYS A 141 -9.77 9.45 -9.57
CA LYS A 141 -9.14 8.48 -10.47
C LYS A 141 -8.10 9.16 -11.37
N LEU A 142 -6.98 8.50 -11.66
CA LEU A 142 -5.92 8.99 -12.56
C LEU A 142 -6.45 9.29 -13.96
N ALA A 143 -7.18 8.33 -14.56
CA ALA A 143 -7.75 8.47 -15.90
C ALA A 143 -8.65 9.71 -16.04
N ASP A 144 -9.44 9.98 -15.00
CA ASP A 144 -10.48 11.01 -15.00
C ASP A 144 -9.99 12.34 -14.41
N TYR A 145 -8.81 12.37 -13.80
CA TYR A 145 -8.29 13.58 -13.17
C TYR A 145 -8.08 14.68 -14.23
N PRO A 146 -8.51 15.93 -14.03
CA PRO A 146 -8.66 16.90 -15.13
C PRO A 146 -7.35 17.43 -15.70
N VAL A 147 -6.21 17.25 -15.01
CA VAL A 147 -4.88 17.68 -15.46
C VAL A 147 -3.87 16.53 -15.33
N PRO A 148 -2.69 16.59 -16.00
CA PRO A 148 -1.60 15.66 -15.74
C PRO A 148 -1.20 15.58 -14.25
N VAL A 149 -0.82 14.39 -13.79
CA VAL A 149 -0.46 14.12 -12.38
C VAL A 149 0.82 13.30 -12.31
N LEU A 150 1.86 13.79 -11.64
CA LEU A 150 2.97 12.96 -11.22
C LEU A 150 2.73 12.47 -9.79
N THR A 151 2.72 11.16 -9.58
CA THR A 151 2.85 10.56 -8.25
C THR A 151 4.24 10.00 -8.09
N VAL A 152 5.00 10.48 -7.11
CA VAL A 152 6.37 10.03 -6.87
C VAL A 152 6.62 9.79 -5.39
N SER A 153 7.12 8.60 -5.05
CA SER A 153 7.41 8.18 -3.67
C SER A 153 8.65 7.29 -3.63
N GLY A 154 9.14 7.01 -2.43
CA GLY A 154 10.28 6.12 -2.19
C GLY A 154 9.84 4.72 -1.75
N ASP A 155 10.64 3.70 -2.05
CA ASP A 155 10.34 2.34 -1.57
C ASP A 155 10.59 2.14 -0.07
N LEU A 156 11.23 3.10 0.58
CA LEU A 156 11.44 3.19 2.03
C LEU A 156 10.60 4.31 2.65
N ASP A 157 9.59 4.83 1.94
CA ASP A 157 8.63 5.76 2.50
C ASP A 157 7.76 5.05 3.55
N GLY A 158 8.01 5.35 4.81
CA GLY A 158 7.27 4.73 5.91
C GLY A 158 5.88 5.32 6.13
N LEU A 159 5.57 6.49 5.58
CA LEU A 159 4.27 7.16 5.78
C LEU A 159 3.35 6.95 4.57
N THR A 160 3.82 7.27 3.38
CA THR A 160 3.16 6.92 2.11
C THR A 160 3.70 5.58 1.61
N ARG A 161 3.19 4.53 2.28
CA ARG A 161 3.63 3.15 2.10
C ARG A 161 3.65 2.72 0.63
N CYS A 162 4.60 1.87 0.27
CA CYS A 162 4.67 1.31 -1.09
C CYS A 162 3.40 0.55 -1.50
N THR A 163 2.66 -0.05 -0.57
CA THR A 163 1.35 -0.68 -0.81
C THR A 163 0.27 0.32 -1.21
N ARG A 164 0.31 1.55 -0.69
CA ARG A 164 -0.58 2.64 -1.14
C ARG A 164 -0.24 3.05 -2.56
N ILE A 165 1.04 3.16 -2.87
CA ILE A 165 1.50 3.46 -4.23
C ILE A 165 1.20 2.30 -5.19
N ALA A 166 1.21 1.05 -4.71
CA ALA A 166 0.80 -0.12 -5.49
C ALA A 166 -0.64 0.01 -5.99
N ASP A 167 -1.56 0.48 -5.15
CA ASP A 167 -2.95 0.71 -5.55
C ASP A 167 -3.06 1.74 -6.68
N THR A 168 -2.38 2.88 -6.54
CA THR A 168 -2.33 3.93 -7.57
C THR A 168 -1.63 3.44 -8.85
N PHE A 169 -0.58 2.62 -8.73
CA PHE A 169 0.12 2.06 -9.88
C PHE A 169 -0.74 1.02 -10.62
N GLU A 170 -1.52 0.22 -9.90
CA GLU A 170 -2.47 -0.73 -10.51
C GLU A 170 -3.53 -0.03 -11.36
N GLU A 171 -4.01 1.14 -10.91
CA GLU A 171 -4.87 2.01 -11.72
C GLU A 171 -4.14 2.46 -13.01
N LEU A 172 -2.91 2.97 -12.88
CA LEU A 172 -2.11 3.36 -14.05
C LEU A 172 -1.88 2.19 -15.01
N LYS A 173 -1.64 0.96 -14.53
CA LYS A 173 -1.52 -0.23 -15.39
C LYS A 173 -2.79 -0.46 -16.21
N GLY A 174 -3.96 -0.31 -15.58
CA GLY A 174 -5.25 -0.40 -16.26
C GLY A 174 -5.40 0.66 -17.36
N ASP A 175 -4.92 1.87 -17.12
CA ASP A 175 -4.95 2.97 -18.09
C ASP A 175 -3.96 2.75 -19.23
N VAL A 176 -2.73 2.32 -18.93
CA VAL A 176 -1.69 2.00 -19.92
C VAL A 176 -2.13 0.87 -20.84
N ALA A 177 -2.84 -0.13 -20.32
CA ALA A 177 -3.39 -1.22 -21.13
C ALA A 177 -4.43 -0.74 -22.17
N LYS A 178 -5.14 0.36 -21.89
CA LYS A 178 -6.09 0.98 -22.82
C LYS A 178 -5.41 2.01 -23.73
N ARG A 179 -4.42 2.71 -23.18
CA ARG A 179 -3.73 3.86 -23.77
C ARG A 179 -2.28 3.89 -23.30
N ASN A 180 -1.38 3.39 -24.13
CA ASN A 180 0.05 3.30 -23.77
C ASN A 180 0.65 4.66 -23.35
N ASP A 181 0.14 5.78 -23.86
CA ASP A 181 0.61 7.12 -23.51
C ASP A 181 0.16 7.60 -22.10
N ALA A 182 -0.71 6.87 -21.41
CA ALA A 182 -1.18 7.21 -20.06
C ALA A 182 -0.02 7.36 -19.05
N LYS A 183 1.05 6.55 -19.20
CA LYS A 183 2.27 6.64 -18.39
C LYS A 183 3.00 7.98 -18.47
N TYR A 184 2.74 8.78 -19.50
CA TYR A 184 3.31 10.12 -19.65
C TYR A 184 2.43 11.21 -19.02
N ARG A 185 1.12 10.95 -18.93
CA ARG A 185 0.14 11.90 -18.38
C ARG A 185 -0.01 11.75 -16.87
N THR A 186 -0.06 10.52 -16.38
CA THR A 186 -0.26 10.20 -14.97
C THR A 186 0.81 9.25 -14.43
N PRO A 187 2.11 9.54 -14.62
CA PRO A 187 3.17 8.66 -14.13
C PRO A 187 3.08 8.44 -12.62
N VAL A 188 3.23 7.17 -12.22
CA VAL A 188 3.32 6.73 -10.82
C VAL A 188 4.66 6.04 -10.66
N ILE A 189 5.52 6.58 -9.81
CA ILE A 189 6.94 6.23 -9.76
C ILE A 189 7.37 5.93 -8.32
N ILE A 190 8.01 4.78 -8.12
CA ILE A 190 8.75 4.46 -6.89
C ILE A 190 10.26 4.57 -7.14
N MET A 191 10.96 5.21 -6.22
CA MET A 191 12.42 5.34 -6.24
C MET A 191 13.05 4.47 -5.16
N THR A 192 13.99 3.62 -5.57
CA THR A 192 14.74 2.75 -4.66
C THR A 192 15.62 3.55 -3.70
N GLY A 193 15.56 3.21 -2.42
CA GLY A 193 16.39 3.77 -1.36
C GLY A 193 15.86 5.08 -0.78
N VAL A 194 14.87 5.72 -1.39
CA VAL A 194 14.30 7.00 -0.94
C VAL A 194 13.28 6.76 0.18
N ASN A 195 13.27 7.61 1.20
CA ASN A 195 12.25 7.61 2.26
C ASN A 195 11.36 8.88 2.23
N HIS A 196 10.40 8.98 3.15
CA HIS A 196 9.43 10.09 3.18
C HIS A 196 10.11 11.45 3.41
N GLY A 197 11.03 11.52 4.37
CA GLY A 197 11.66 12.78 4.76
C GLY A 197 12.57 13.38 3.68
N GLN A 198 13.08 12.57 2.76
CA GLN A 198 14.05 12.99 1.74
C GLN A 198 13.50 13.88 0.61
N PHE A 199 12.21 14.23 0.65
CA PHE A 199 11.66 15.29 -0.21
C PHE A 199 11.92 16.70 0.35
N ALA A 200 12.42 16.81 1.58
CA ALA A 200 12.80 18.06 2.22
C ALA A 200 14.19 17.92 2.88
N SER A 201 14.72 19.04 3.38
CA SER A 201 15.99 19.11 4.10
C SER A 201 15.81 19.57 5.55
N GLY A 202 16.88 19.50 6.34
CA GLY A 202 16.87 19.89 7.74
C GLY A 202 16.25 18.82 8.65
N THR A 203 15.88 19.23 9.86
CA THR A 203 15.29 18.33 10.85
C THR A 203 13.86 17.96 10.45
N MET A 204 13.58 16.66 10.34
CA MET A 204 12.25 16.18 10.00
C MET A 204 11.29 16.28 11.20
N PRO A 205 9.98 16.49 10.98
CA PRO A 205 9.03 16.59 12.07
C PRO A 205 8.86 15.26 12.81
N SER A 206 8.38 15.31 14.05
CA SER A 206 8.31 14.15 14.95
C SER A 206 7.52 12.96 14.37
N ASN A 207 6.45 13.23 13.61
CA ASN A 207 5.68 12.19 12.94
C ASN A 207 6.52 11.42 11.91
N VAL A 208 7.31 12.13 11.09
CA VAL A 208 8.22 11.53 10.11
C VAL A 208 9.31 10.74 10.83
N LEU A 209 9.94 11.32 11.85
CA LEU A 209 10.98 10.63 12.63
C LEU A 209 10.51 9.33 13.30
N ASN A 210 9.22 9.25 13.67
CA ASN A 210 8.64 8.08 14.33
C ASN A 210 8.20 6.98 13.36
N TYR A 211 7.77 7.33 12.14
CA TYR A 211 7.10 6.39 11.24
C TYR A 211 7.80 6.15 9.90
N ASP A 212 8.75 7.00 9.53
CA ASP A 212 9.52 6.83 8.32
C ASP A 212 10.61 5.75 8.48
N LEU A 213 11.03 5.15 7.37
CA LEU A 213 12.11 4.16 7.39
C LEU A 213 13.45 4.85 7.15
N ALA A 214 14.53 4.23 7.65
CA ALA A 214 15.87 4.72 7.35
C ALA A 214 16.15 4.54 5.85
N SER A 215 16.48 5.65 5.17
CA SER A 215 16.95 5.68 3.78
C SER A 215 18.25 4.91 3.59
N GLU A 216 18.49 4.44 2.37
CA GLU A 216 19.73 3.77 1.95
C GLU A 216 20.66 4.68 1.15
N ILE A 217 20.19 5.88 0.80
CA ILE A 217 20.94 6.83 -0.02
C ILE A 217 21.05 8.17 0.70
N SER A 218 22.02 9.00 0.28
CA SER A 218 22.14 10.35 0.81
C SER A 218 20.97 11.24 0.39
N ALA A 219 20.71 12.31 1.13
CA ALA A 219 19.69 13.30 0.75
C ALA A 219 19.95 13.88 -0.65
N THR A 220 21.20 14.16 -1.01
CA THR A 220 21.57 14.64 -2.36
C THR A 220 21.23 13.62 -3.45
N ALA A 221 21.52 12.33 -3.23
CA ALA A 221 21.15 11.29 -4.18
C ALA A 221 19.63 11.17 -4.33
N ALA A 222 18.88 11.27 -3.24
CA ALA A 222 17.43 11.31 -3.28
C ALA A 222 16.91 12.53 -4.05
N PHE A 223 17.43 13.73 -3.78
CA PHE A 223 17.06 14.95 -4.51
C PHE A 223 17.31 14.82 -6.01
N LEU A 224 18.41 14.18 -6.43
CA LEU A 224 18.69 13.93 -7.84
C LEU A 224 17.69 12.96 -8.49
N LEU A 225 17.24 11.92 -7.77
CA LEU A 225 16.22 11.00 -8.28
C LEU A 225 14.87 11.71 -8.38
N ILE A 226 14.47 12.45 -7.35
CA ILE A 226 13.22 13.21 -7.32
C ILE A 226 13.24 14.27 -8.44
N SER A 227 14.35 14.99 -8.60
CA SER A 227 14.48 16.07 -9.58
C SER A 227 14.35 15.58 -11.02
N LYS A 228 15.00 14.45 -11.36
CA LYS A 228 14.91 13.84 -12.70
C LYS A 228 13.47 13.49 -13.06
N ASN A 229 12.76 12.76 -12.19
CA ASN A 229 11.38 12.35 -12.45
C ASN A 229 10.44 13.57 -12.54
N THR A 230 10.66 14.59 -11.69
CA THR A 230 9.88 15.84 -11.71
C THR A 230 10.10 16.62 -13.01
N ALA A 231 11.36 16.79 -13.41
CA ALA A 231 11.74 17.47 -14.65
C ALA A 231 11.16 16.76 -15.89
N ASP A 232 11.31 15.44 -15.97
CA ASP A 232 10.81 14.65 -17.09
C ASP A 232 9.28 14.76 -17.23
N PHE A 233 8.55 14.71 -16.13
CA PHE A 233 7.11 14.93 -16.12
C PHE A 233 6.73 16.34 -16.59
N MET A 234 7.39 17.38 -16.09
CA MET A 234 7.09 18.77 -16.50
C MET A 234 7.38 19.00 -17.98
N VAL A 235 8.53 18.54 -18.48
CA VAL A 235 8.90 18.61 -19.91
C VAL A 235 7.86 17.88 -20.76
N THR A 236 7.46 16.68 -20.33
CA THR A 236 6.46 15.88 -21.05
C THR A 236 5.08 16.52 -21.05
N SER A 237 4.69 17.16 -19.95
CA SER A 237 3.41 17.85 -19.80
C SER A 237 3.36 19.18 -20.58
N VAL A 238 4.48 19.90 -20.67
CA VAL A 238 4.60 21.08 -21.56
C VAL A 238 4.48 20.65 -23.01
N GLY A 239 5.17 19.55 -23.39
CA GLY A 239 4.95 18.86 -24.66
C GLY A 239 5.60 19.53 -25.88
N THR A 240 6.56 20.44 -25.69
CA THR A 240 7.30 21.05 -26.80
C THR A 240 8.09 19.99 -27.57
N PRO A 241 7.87 19.82 -28.88
CA PRO A 241 8.60 18.83 -29.67
C PRO A 241 10.11 19.06 -29.65
N GLY A 242 10.90 17.97 -29.56
CA GLY A 242 12.36 18.02 -29.57
C GLY A 242 13.01 16.84 -28.85
N SER A 243 14.35 16.89 -28.75
CA SER A 243 15.16 15.87 -28.09
C SER A 243 14.87 15.78 -26.58
N ALA A 244 14.57 16.91 -25.93
CA ALA A 244 14.19 16.97 -24.51
C ALA A 244 12.92 16.16 -24.22
N LEU A 245 11.85 16.35 -25.01
CA LEU A 245 10.61 15.59 -24.88
C LEU A 245 10.82 14.09 -25.13
N THR A 246 11.61 13.75 -26.16
CA THR A 246 11.92 12.35 -26.50
C THR A 246 12.69 11.67 -25.36
N SER A 247 13.69 12.36 -24.80
CA SER A 247 14.50 11.86 -23.69
C SER A 247 13.69 11.73 -22.40
N ALA A 248 12.83 12.69 -22.11
CA ALA A 248 11.94 12.66 -20.95
C ALA A 248 10.98 11.47 -21.01
N LYS A 249 10.33 11.25 -22.16
CA LYS A 249 9.47 10.07 -22.37
C LYS A 249 10.24 8.76 -22.20
N SER A 250 11.43 8.66 -22.77
CA SER A 250 12.28 7.47 -22.62
C SER A 250 12.63 7.19 -21.15
N ARG A 251 12.95 8.23 -20.36
CA ARG A 251 13.23 8.07 -18.93
C ARG A 251 11.98 7.72 -18.12
N LEU A 252 10.82 8.25 -18.48
CA LEU A 252 9.53 7.87 -17.89
C LEU A 252 9.16 6.42 -18.22
N ASP A 253 9.47 5.93 -19.42
CA ASP A 253 9.31 4.50 -19.76
C ASP A 253 10.15 3.61 -18.87
N GLN A 254 11.41 3.98 -18.64
CA GLN A 254 12.28 3.25 -17.73
C GLN A 254 11.80 3.34 -16.27
N ALA A 255 11.28 4.50 -15.84
CA ALA A 255 10.73 4.67 -14.51
C ALA A 255 9.47 3.83 -14.29
N TYR A 256 8.59 3.73 -15.30
CA TYR A 256 7.44 2.85 -15.30
C TYR A 256 7.87 1.38 -15.16
N ALA A 257 8.82 0.91 -15.98
CA ALA A 257 9.30 -0.47 -15.94
C ALA A 257 9.91 -0.83 -14.57
N ARG A 258 10.78 0.03 -14.02
CA ARG A 258 11.35 -0.19 -12.68
C ARG A 258 10.28 -0.21 -11.57
N THR A 259 9.27 0.66 -11.69
CA THR A 259 8.17 0.70 -10.72
C THR A 259 7.31 -0.55 -10.82
N ASP A 260 7.03 -1.04 -12.04
CA ASP A 260 6.31 -2.30 -12.25
C ASP A 260 7.08 -3.49 -11.67
N ASP A 261 8.38 -3.59 -11.96
CA ASP A 261 9.21 -4.67 -11.44
C ASP A 261 9.23 -4.71 -9.91
N PHE A 262 9.28 -3.55 -9.25
CA PHE A 262 9.28 -3.46 -7.80
C PHE A 262 7.91 -3.79 -7.18
N LEU A 263 6.82 -3.28 -7.77
CA LEU A 263 5.46 -3.41 -7.22
C LEU A 263 4.77 -4.70 -7.64
N LYS A 264 5.20 -5.35 -8.71
CA LYS A 264 4.59 -6.57 -9.24
C LYS A 264 4.39 -7.65 -8.19
N PRO A 265 5.37 -7.99 -7.32
CA PRO A 265 5.14 -9.04 -6.35
C PRO A 265 4.10 -8.68 -5.27
N LEU A 266 3.98 -7.39 -4.91
CA LEU A 266 2.93 -6.90 -4.01
C LEU A 266 1.55 -7.01 -4.67
N LEU A 267 1.43 -6.59 -5.94
CA LEU A 267 0.19 -6.66 -6.70
C LEU A 267 -0.25 -8.10 -6.99
N ASP A 268 0.69 -8.98 -7.33
CA ASP A 268 0.42 -10.41 -7.53
C ASP A 268 -0.10 -11.04 -6.23
N MET A 269 0.46 -10.66 -5.08
CA MET A 269 -0.02 -11.16 -3.78
C MET A 269 -1.37 -10.58 -3.37
N LYS A 270 -1.62 -9.30 -3.62
CA LYS A 270 -2.94 -8.69 -3.45
C LYS A 270 -4.01 -9.46 -4.24
N ARG A 271 -3.70 -9.85 -5.48
CA ARG A 271 -4.59 -10.67 -6.33
C ARG A 271 -4.70 -12.13 -5.88
N ASN A 272 -3.70 -12.64 -5.16
CA ASN A 272 -3.77 -13.96 -4.53
C ASN A 272 -4.75 -13.96 -3.34
N ASP A 273 -4.79 -12.87 -2.58
CA ASP A 273 -5.80 -12.68 -1.54
C ASP A 273 -7.19 -12.65 -2.14
N VAL A 274 -7.44 -11.76 -3.11
CA VAL A 274 -8.69 -11.70 -3.89
C VAL A 274 -8.39 -11.21 -5.30
N ASN A 275 -8.78 -11.99 -6.30
CA ASN A 275 -8.62 -11.63 -7.70
C ASN A 275 -9.76 -10.71 -8.20
N PRO A 276 -9.64 -10.07 -9.38
CA PRO A 276 -10.68 -9.21 -9.94
C PRO A 276 -12.05 -9.89 -10.19
N GLN A 277 -12.10 -11.23 -10.18
CA GLN A 277 -13.34 -12.01 -10.33
C GLN A 277 -14.03 -12.27 -8.97
N GLY A 278 -13.52 -11.72 -7.87
CA GLY A 278 -14.09 -11.90 -6.54
C GLY A 278 -13.85 -13.31 -5.98
N SER A 279 -12.65 -13.86 -6.19
CA SER A 279 -12.26 -15.17 -5.66
C SER A 279 -10.88 -15.11 -5.00
N SER A 280 -10.75 -15.77 -3.85
CA SER A 280 -9.50 -15.91 -3.10
C SER A 280 -8.76 -17.19 -3.45
N ASN A 281 -7.62 -17.06 -4.14
CA ASN A 281 -6.70 -18.17 -4.35
C ASN A 281 -6.08 -18.64 -3.02
N TRP A 282 -5.96 -17.73 -2.05
CA TRP A 282 -5.48 -18.08 -0.72
C TRP A 282 -6.47 -18.97 0.04
N THR A 283 -7.76 -18.65 0.05
CA THR A 283 -8.79 -19.50 0.65
C THR A 283 -8.89 -20.87 -0.03
N ILE A 284 -8.78 -20.90 -1.36
CA ILE A 284 -8.72 -22.15 -2.12
C ILE A 284 -7.54 -23.02 -1.65
N SER A 285 -6.34 -22.43 -1.54
CA SER A 285 -5.15 -23.13 -1.05
C SER A 285 -5.33 -23.63 0.38
N ALA A 286 -5.93 -22.82 1.27
CA ALA A 286 -6.23 -23.23 2.64
C ALA A 286 -7.15 -24.46 2.70
N GLN A 287 -8.15 -24.57 1.81
CA GLN A 287 -9.01 -25.76 1.74
C GLN A 287 -8.22 -27.01 1.35
N TYR A 288 -7.31 -26.90 0.38
CA TYR A 288 -6.43 -28.01 0.01
C TYR A 288 -5.53 -28.42 1.18
N LEU A 289 -4.94 -27.45 1.90
CA LEU A 289 -4.13 -27.73 3.09
C LEU A 289 -4.92 -28.45 4.19
N ILE A 290 -6.17 -28.06 4.44
CA ILE A 290 -7.03 -28.73 5.43
C ILE A 290 -7.34 -30.17 5.02
N SER A 291 -7.65 -30.37 3.73
CA SER A 291 -8.03 -31.70 3.22
C SER A 291 -6.83 -32.64 3.02
N GLY A 292 -5.66 -32.09 2.72
CA GLY A 292 -4.50 -32.86 2.25
C GLY A 292 -4.68 -33.49 0.87
N LEU A 293 -5.66 -33.01 0.10
CA LEU A 293 -5.95 -33.47 -1.27
C LEU A 293 -5.44 -32.47 -2.29
N ASP A 294 -5.32 -32.91 -3.54
CA ASP A 294 -4.98 -32.05 -4.68
C ASP A 294 -6.17 -31.89 -5.64
N LYS A 295 -5.95 -31.08 -6.68
CA LYS A 295 -6.96 -30.68 -7.67
C LYS A 295 -7.48 -31.84 -8.53
N SER A 296 -6.76 -32.96 -8.61
CA SER A 296 -7.19 -34.16 -9.34
C SER A 296 -8.27 -34.93 -8.59
N VAL A 297 -8.34 -34.79 -7.27
CA VAL A 297 -9.31 -35.48 -6.40
C VAL A 297 -10.45 -34.55 -5.98
N LEU A 298 -10.13 -33.29 -5.70
CA LEU A 298 -11.08 -32.32 -5.15
C LEU A 298 -11.08 -31.02 -5.95
N LYS A 299 -12.24 -30.59 -6.43
CA LYS A 299 -12.38 -29.27 -7.05
C LYS A 299 -12.80 -28.23 -6.01
N VAL A 300 -11.89 -27.32 -5.65
CA VAL A 300 -12.23 -26.19 -4.76
C VAL A 300 -12.49 -24.93 -5.57
N THR A 301 -13.62 -24.27 -5.29
CA THR A 301 -13.94 -22.91 -5.76
C THR A 301 -14.06 -21.96 -4.57
N ASN A 302 -14.03 -20.66 -4.84
CA ASN A 302 -14.19 -19.64 -3.82
C ASN A 302 -15.05 -18.47 -4.33
N LYS A 303 -15.79 -17.86 -3.41
CA LYS A 303 -16.46 -16.58 -3.60
C LYS A 303 -16.12 -15.65 -2.45
N GLU A 304 -15.49 -14.52 -2.78
CA GLU A 304 -15.35 -13.38 -1.88
C GLU A 304 -16.67 -12.60 -1.82
N ALA A 305 -16.97 -12.07 -0.64
CA ALA A 305 -18.16 -11.27 -0.43
C ALA A 305 -17.92 -10.16 0.61
N SER A 306 -18.69 -9.08 0.47
CA SER A 306 -18.82 -8.07 1.52
C SER A 306 -19.37 -8.69 2.81
N GLN A 307 -19.22 -7.97 3.93
CA GLN A 307 -19.44 -8.52 5.27
C GLN A 307 -20.82 -9.20 5.44
N LEU A 308 -21.92 -8.54 5.04
CA LEU A 308 -23.27 -9.08 5.24
C LEU A 308 -23.52 -10.38 4.44
N PRO A 309 -23.34 -10.41 3.09
CA PRO A 309 -23.46 -11.66 2.35
C PRO A 309 -22.45 -12.73 2.79
N PHE A 310 -21.25 -12.31 3.23
CA PHE A 310 -20.28 -13.25 3.79
C PHE A 310 -20.79 -13.90 5.06
N VAL A 311 -21.39 -13.16 6.00
CA VAL A 311 -21.94 -13.70 7.26
C VAL A 311 -22.99 -14.78 6.99
N GLU A 312 -23.86 -14.54 6.01
CA GLU A 312 -24.93 -15.47 5.61
C GLU A 312 -24.40 -16.70 4.86
N SER A 313 -23.31 -16.55 4.09
CA SER A 313 -22.74 -17.64 3.31
C SER A 313 -22.32 -18.86 4.14
N LYS A 314 -22.35 -20.04 3.52
CA LYS A 314 -21.87 -21.31 4.08
C LYS A 314 -21.03 -22.04 3.05
N PRO A 315 -19.90 -22.66 3.46
CA PRO A 315 -19.17 -23.50 2.55
C PRO A 315 -19.95 -24.80 2.35
N GLU A 316 -20.02 -25.23 1.09
CA GLU A 316 -20.87 -26.34 0.67
C GLU A 316 -20.03 -27.38 -0.07
N VAL A 317 -20.34 -28.65 0.14
CA VAL A 317 -19.83 -29.74 -0.67
C VAL A 317 -20.90 -30.07 -1.71
N LYS A 318 -20.52 -30.08 -2.98
CA LYS A 318 -21.37 -30.43 -4.12
C LYS A 318 -20.84 -31.71 -4.76
N THR A 319 -21.62 -32.77 -4.62
CA THR A 319 -21.41 -34.05 -5.28
C THR A 319 -21.88 -33.97 -6.73
N ALA A 320 -20.96 -34.13 -7.67
CA ALA A 320 -21.28 -34.39 -9.08
C ALA A 320 -20.95 -35.85 -9.43
N SER A 321 -21.55 -36.36 -10.51
CA SER A 321 -21.41 -37.74 -10.99
C SER A 321 -19.97 -38.16 -11.28
N SER A 322 -19.06 -37.21 -11.53
CA SER A 322 -17.66 -37.46 -11.90
C SER A 322 -16.61 -36.82 -10.98
N TYR A 323 -16.96 -35.89 -10.09
CA TYR A 323 -16.03 -35.27 -9.13
C TYR A 323 -16.77 -34.59 -7.96
N GLU A 324 -16.15 -34.57 -6.79
CA GLU A 324 -16.60 -33.75 -5.64
C GLU A 324 -16.06 -32.33 -5.74
N SER A 325 -16.90 -31.35 -5.42
CA SER A 325 -16.48 -29.94 -5.39
C SER A 325 -16.85 -29.26 -4.08
N ILE A 326 -15.99 -28.33 -3.64
CA ILE A 326 -16.25 -27.51 -2.45
C ILE A 326 -16.29 -26.05 -2.85
N ASN A 327 -17.36 -25.38 -2.46
CA ASN A 327 -17.49 -23.94 -2.56
C ASN A 327 -17.10 -23.33 -1.22
N THR A 328 -16.03 -22.55 -1.21
CA THR A 328 -15.54 -21.84 -0.02
C THR A 328 -15.91 -20.36 -0.12
N HIS A 329 -15.90 -19.66 1.02
CA HIS A 329 -16.18 -18.23 1.06
C HIS A 329 -15.07 -17.46 1.75
N ALA A 330 -14.79 -16.26 1.25
CA ALA A 330 -13.80 -15.34 1.79
C ALA A 330 -14.40 -13.96 2.07
N HIS A 331 -13.80 -13.25 3.01
CA HIS A 331 -14.04 -11.82 3.23
C HIS A 331 -12.75 -11.15 3.68
N LEU A 332 -12.41 -10.00 3.10
CA LEU A 332 -11.27 -9.21 3.54
C LEU A 332 -11.69 -8.22 4.62
N SER A 333 -11.05 -8.32 5.79
CA SER A 333 -11.24 -7.37 6.88
C SER A 333 -10.15 -6.30 6.82
N TYR A 334 -10.53 -5.03 6.72
CA TYR A 334 -9.58 -3.90 6.64
C TYR A 334 -9.66 -3.04 7.90
N ALA A 335 -8.52 -2.41 8.23
CA ALA A 335 -8.50 -1.34 9.20
C ALA A 335 -9.39 -0.17 8.75
N ASN A 336 -10.14 0.42 9.68
CA ASN A 336 -10.94 1.61 9.39
C ASN A 336 -10.04 2.78 8.98
N ASN A 337 -10.25 3.28 7.75
CA ASN A 337 -9.50 4.41 7.19
C ASN A 337 -10.45 5.44 6.55
N LEU A 338 -11.30 6.05 7.38
CA LEU A 338 -12.33 7.00 6.94
C LEU A 338 -11.72 8.30 6.40
N MET A 339 -10.60 8.74 6.96
CA MET A 339 -9.89 9.96 6.57
C MET A 339 -8.88 9.75 5.43
N ASP A 340 -8.84 8.54 4.85
CA ASP A 340 -7.93 8.14 3.77
C ASP A 340 -6.46 8.49 4.03
N VAL A 341 -5.94 8.09 5.19
CA VAL A 341 -4.58 8.36 5.66
C VAL A 341 -3.64 7.28 5.15
N SER A 342 -2.46 7.65 4.65
CA SER A 342 -1.51 6.70 4.06
C SER A 342 -0.73 5.85 5.05
N THR A 343 -0.62 6.30 6.32
CA THR A 343 0.01 5.51 7.38
C THR A 343 -0.80 4.28 7.75
N VAL A 344 -2.12 4.30 7.46
CA VAL A 344 -2.99 3.14 7.56
C VAL A 344 -2.74 2.21 6.38
N MET A 345 -2.59 0.94 6.70
CA MET A 345 -2.25 -0.14 5.79
C MET A 345 -3.28 -0.28 4.68
N SER A 346 -2.80 -0.56 3.46
CA SER A 346 -3.69 -0.84 2.33
C SER A 346 -3.98 -2.34 2.20
N ALA A 347 -3.18 -3.20 2.85
CA ALA A 347 -3.47 -4.62 2.96
C ALA A 347 -4.47 -4.90 4.10
N PRO A 348 -5.29 -5.97 4.01
CA PRO A 348 -6.29 -6.31 5.01
C PRO A 348 -5.66 -6.82 6.32
N ASP A 349 -6.29 -6.56 7.46
CA ASP A 349 -5.88 -7.07 8.77
C ASP A 349 -6.00 -8.60 8.86
N SER A 350 -7.02 -9.16 8.20
CA SER A 350 -7.21 -10.61 8.05
C SER A 350 -7.98 -10.95 6.78
N LEU A 351 -7.81 -12.19 6.33
CA LEU A 351 -8.70 -12.84 5.37
C LEU A 351 -9.56 -13.84 6.13
N ASP A 352 -10.86 -13.58 6.18
CA ASP A 352 -11.82 -14.42 6.88
C ASP A 352 -12.29 -15.52 5.94
N ALA A 353 -11.96 -16.76 6.27
CA ALA A 353 -12.20 -17.93 5.43
C ALA A 353 -13.24 -18.86 6.06
N LYS A 354 -14.27 -19.22 5.28
CA LYS A 354 -15.21 -20.29 5.60
C LYS A 354 -14.89 -21.51 4.75
N LEU A 355 -14.38 -22.56 5.39
CA LEU A 355 -13.89 -23.80 4.77
C LEU A 355 -14.63 -25.02 5.33
N LYS A 356 -14.42 -26.18 4.73
CA LYS A 356 -14.87 -27.50 5.23
C LYS A 356 -13.74 -28.22 5.95
N SER A 357 -14.07 -28.87 7.06
CA SER A 357 -13.11 -29.68 7.82
C SER A 357 -12.70 -30.93 7.04
N LYS A 358 -11.48 -31.45 7.29
CA LYS A 358 -10.97 -32.69 6.68
C LYS A 358 -11.99 -33.82 6.76
N ALA A 359 -12.54 -34.07 7.94
CA ALA A 359 -13.53 -35.13 8.14
C ALA A 359 -14.80 -34.93 7.28
N ALA A 360 -15.25 -33.68 7.08
CA ALA A 360 -16.42 -33.39 6.24
C ALA A 360 -16.12 -33.62 4.75
N VAL A 361 -14.91 -33.27 4.30
CA VAL A 361 -14.47 -33.52 2.91
C VAL A 361 -14.44 -35.02 2.62
N TYR A 362 -13.78 -35.81 3.48
CA TYR A 362 -13.66 -37.26 3.25
C TYR A 362 -15.00 -38.00 3.42
N LYS A 363 -15.93 -37.49 4.22
CA LYS A 363 -17.29 -38.04 4.31
C LYS A 363 -18.07 -37.88 2.99
N ALA A 364 -17.76 -36.85 2.21
CA ALA A 364 -18.40 -36.59 0.93
C ALA A 364 -17.73 -37.31 -0.25
N LEU A 365 -16.45 -37.70 -0.12
CA LEU A 365 -15.75 -38.41 -1.19
C LEU A 365 -16.30 -39.83 -1.43
N PRO A 366 -16.12 -40.38 -2.65
CA PRO A 366 -16.52 -41.75 -2.95
C PRO A 366 -15.95 -42.79 -1.98
N LYS A 367 -16.69 -43.90 -1.80
CA LYS A 367 -16.28 -45.02 -0.94
C LYS A 367 -14.91 -45.54 -1.37
N GLY A 368 -13.89 -45.33 -0.52
CA GLY A 368 -12.50 -45.73 -0.78
C GLY A 368 -11.47 -44.70 -0.31
N TYR A 369 -11.84 -43.42 -0.29
CA TYR A 369 -11.00 -42.37 0.27
C TYR A 369 -11.10 -42.36 1.80
N LYS A 370 -10.01 -42.71 2.49
CA LYS A 370 -9.91 -42.60 3.94
C LYS A 370 -9.00 -41.43 4.32
N PRO A 371 -9.37 -40.60 5.31
CA PRO A 371 -8.51 -39.53 5.75
C PRO A 371 -7.20 -40.13 6.31
N PRO A 372 -6.02 -39.60 5.93
CA PRO A 372 -4.77 -40.07 6.51
C PRO A 372 -4.76 -39.83 8.02
N SER A 373 -4.06 -40.67 8.78
CA SER A 373 -3.95 -40.60 10.26
C SER A 373 -3.22 -39.36 10.78
N SER A 374 -2.74 -38.49 9.88
CA SER A 374 -2.10 -37.22 10.23
C SER A 374 -3.03 -36.34 11.07
N ALA A 375 -2.44 -35.59 12.00
CA ALA A 375 -3.13 -34.59 12.79
C ALA A 375 -3.93 -33.61 11.90
N ASN A 376 -5.05 -33.11 12.43
CA ASN A 376 -5.83 -32.08 11.76
C ASN A 376 -5.01 -30.80 11.65
N VAL A 377 -5.01 -30.22 10.45
CA VAL A 377 -4.38 -28.91 10.18
C VAL A 377 -5.21 -27.82 10.87
N THR A 378 -4.59 -27.01 11.71
CA THR A 378 -5.22 -25.88 12.41
C THR A 378 -5.13 -24.58 11.61
N CYS A 379 -5.86 -23.52 12.00
CA CYS A 379 -5.70 -22.21 11.35
C CYS A 379 -4.29 -21.66 11.61
N LEU A 380 -3.71 -21.94 12.78
CA LEU A 380 -2.31 -21.68 13.09
C LEU A 380 -1.38 -22.32 12.05
N ASP A 381 -1.56 -23.59 11.72
CA ASP A 381 -0.72 -24.30 10.73
C ASP A 381 -0.83 -23.68 9.33
N ILE A 382 -2.02 -23.22 8.93
CA ILE A 382 -2.25 -22.55 7.64
C ILE A 382 -1.53 -21.18 7.60
N ASN A 383 -1.50 -20.46 8.72
CA ASN A 383 -0.82 -19.17 8.83
C ASN A 383 0.70 -19.32 8.96
N LYS A 384 1.13 -20.34 9.70
CA LYS A 384 2.52 -20.57 10.08
C LYS A 384 3.16 -21.63 9.21
N ALA A 385 4.06 -21.19 8.34
CA ALA A 385 5.24 -22.01 8.07
C ALA A 385 6.50 -21.15 7.88
N VAL A 386 7.58 -21.59 8.54
CA VAL A 386 8.98 -21.23 8.32
C VAL A 386 9.76 -22.54 8.46
N PRO A 387 10.85 -22.78 7.70
CA PRO A 387 11.61 -24.02 7.83
C PRO A 387 12.21 -24.15 9.24
N ARG A 388 12.20 -25.35 9.83
CA ARG A 388 13.22 -25.68 10.83
C ARG A 388 14.58 -25.66 10.11
N LYS A 389 15.60 -25.10 10.75
CA LYS A 389 17.01 -24.95 10.32
C LYS A 389 17.76 -26.27 10.00
N SER A 390 17.09 -27.30 9.51
CA SER A 390 17.68 -28.62 9.27
C SER A 390 17.16 -29.16 7.94
N PHE A 391 17.65 -28.62 6.82
CA PHE A 391 17.49 -29.24 5.50
C PHE A 391 18.74 -28.96 4.65
N VAL A 392 19.89 -29.31 5.22
CA VAL A 392 21.03 -29.86 4.48
C VAL A 392 21.07 -31.32 4.95
N PHE A 393 21.14 -32.27 4.03
CA PHE A 393 20.84 -33.71 4.16
C PHE A 393 19.39 -34.11 3.88
N GLY A 394 19.17 -34.57 2.64
CA GLY A 394 17.94 -35.25 2.27
C GLY A 394 17.67 -35.32 0.77
N CYS A 395 18.71 -35.41 -0.07
CA CYS A 395 18.55 -35.68 -1.50
C CYS A 395 19.01 -37.09 -1.91
N TYR A 396 19.32 -37.97 -0.95
CA TYR A 396 19.86 -39.31 -1.24
C TYR A 396 19.04 -40.49 -0.67
N ILE A 397 17.90 -40.24 -0.02
CA ILE A 397 17.02 -41.31 0.50
C ILE A 397 15.61 -41.06 -0.02
N LEU A 398 15.38 -41.33 -1.30
CA LEU A 398 14.05 -41.24 -1.91
C LEU A 398 13.59 -42.55 -2.58
N LEU A 399 14.30 -43.65 -2.35
CA LEU A 399 14.00 -44.95 -2.97
C LEU A 399 13.51 -46.06 -2.01
N CYS A 400 13.32 -45.80 -0.71
CA CYS A 400 12.96 -46.86 0.26
C CYS A 400 11.85 -46.52 1.28
N LEU A 401 10.98 -45.53 1.04
CA LEU A 401 9.88 -45.23 1.97
C LEU A 401 8.55 -45.84 1.51
N GLN A 402 7.81 -46.45 2.45
CA GLN A 402 6.43 -46.92 2.23
C GLN A 402 5.53 -45.75 1.79
N GLU A 403 4.51 -46.03 0.97
CA GLU A 403 3.64 -45.02 0.35
C GLU A 403 3.05 -43.99 1.34
N ASP A 404 2.68 -44.44 2.54
CA ASP A 404 2.08 -43.58 3.58
C ASP A 404 3.09 -42.59 4.20
N THR A 405 4.35 -42.99 4.37
CA THR A 405 5.40 -42.10 4.89
C THR A 405 5.85 -41.10 3.82
N PHE A 406 5.85 -41.49 2.55
CA PHE A 406 6.09 -40.59 1.43
C PHE A 406 4.98 -39.51 1.29
N ARG A 407 3.70 -39.91 1.39
CA ARG A 407 2.57 -38.96 1.37
C ARG A 407 2.58 -38.01 2.57
N ALA A 408 2.90 -38.49 3.77
CA ALA A 408 3.04 -37.64 4.95
C ALA A 408 4.21 -36.64 4.82
N PHE A 409 5.32 -37.05 4.20
CA PHE A 409 6.46 -36.17 3.90
C PHE A 409 6.09 -35.10 2.86
N GLN A 410 5.45 -35.48 1.76
CA GLN A 410 4.94 -34.54 0.75
C GLN A 410 3.94 -33.54 1.35
N HIS A 411 2.99 -34.01 2.18
CA HIS A 411 2.02 -33.15 2.85
C HIS A 411 2.69 -32.13 3.80
N THR A 412 3.69 -32.57 4.56
CA THR A 412 4.48 -31.69 5.45
C THR A 412 5.31 -30.67 4.67
N LEU A 413 5.83 -31.06 3.50
CA LEU A 413 6.57 -30.19 2.60
C LEU A 413 5.64 -29.15 1.96
N LEU A 414 4.48 -29.57 1.45
CA LEU A 414 3.44 -28.72 0.87
C LEU A 414 2.92 -27.69 1.89
N LEU A 415 2.66 -28.09 3.14
CA LEU A 415 2.32 -27.17 4.23
C LEU A 415 3.38 -26.08 4.43
N LYS A 416 4.67 -26.46 4.38
CA LYS A 416 5.78 -25.49 4.47
C LYS A 416 5.84 -24.55 3.27
N PHE A 417 5.46 -25.03 2.08
CA PHE A 417 5.46 -24.23 0.86
C PHE A 417 4.18 -23.44 0.62
N GLN A 418 3.11 -23.63 1.38
CA GLN A 418 1.84 -22.94 1.11
C GLN A 418 1.34 -22.06 2.25
N ALA A 419 1.94 -22.07 3.44
CA ALA A 419 1.49 -21.19 4.52
C ALA A 419 1.70 -19.69 4.23
N ALA A 420 0.82 -18.83 4.77
CA ALA A 420 0.76 -17.40 4.46
C ALA A 420 2.11 -16.68 4.56
N TRP A 421 2.80 -16.83 5.69
CA TRP A 421 4.09 -16.17 5.91
C TRP A 421 5.21 -16.68 5.00
N SER A 422 5.23 -17.97 4.74
CA SER A 422 6.15 -18.60 3.78
C SER A 422 5.90 -18.12 2.35
N LEU A 423 4.63 -17.97 1.98
CA LEU A 423 4.21 -17.44 0.69
C LEU A 423 4.66 -15.97 0.54
N ALA A 424 4.46 -15.15 1.57
CA ALA A 424 4.90 -13.77 1.60
C ALA A 424 6.42 -13.64 1.47
N LEU A 425 7.21 -14.40 2.25
CA LEU A 425 8.68 -14.35 2.17
C LEU A 425 9.22 -14.72 0.79
N ARG A 426 8.68 -15.76 0.15
CA ARG A 426 9.18 -16.21 -1.17
C ARG A 426 8.77 -15.33 -2.33
N ASN A 427 7.61 -14.68 -2.22
CA ASN A 427 7.11 -13.78 -3.26
C ASN A 427 7.51 -12.33 -3.00
N SER A 428 8.07 -11.99 -1.84
CA SER A 428 8.65 -10.68 -1.62
C SER A 428 9.84 -10.45 -2.54
N SER A 429 10.03 -9.19 -2.97
CA SER A 429 11.19 -8.81 -3.76
C SER A 429 12.48 -9.18 -3.02
N LYS A 430 13.51 -9.58 -3.78
CA LYS A 430 14.82 -9.92 -3.22
C LYS A 430 15.37 -8.79 -2.33
N LEU A 431 15.14 -7.54 -2.74
CA LEU A 431 15.55 -6.35 -1.99
C LEU A 431 14.81 -6.21 -0.65
N ALA A 432 13.49 -6.41 -0.62
CA ALA A 432 12.72 -6.35 0.62
C ALA A 432 13.12 -7.46 1.61
N VAL A 433 13.33 -8.69 1.12
CA VAL A 433 13.80 -9.81 1.95
C VAL A 433 15.20 -9.51 2.50
N LYS A 434 16.10 -8.98 1.68
CA LYS A 434 17.43 -8.56 2.10
C LYS A 434 17.36 -7.48 3.20
N ARG A 435 16.53 -6.45 3.04
CA ARG A 435 16.29 -5.41 4.06
C ARG A 435 15.78 -6.02 5.36
N PHE A 436 14.79 -6.91 5.28
CA PHE A 436 14.22 -7.61 6.43
C PHE A 436 15.29 -8.37 7.22
N GLN A 437 16.20 -9.06 6.52
CA GLN A 437 17.30 -9.81 7.13
C GLN A 437 18.40 -8.90 7.69
N ASP A 438 18.95 -8.00 6.87
CA ASP A 438 20.12 -7.17 7.21
C ASP A 438 19.82 -6.19 8.34
N ARG A 439 18.61 -5.62 8.36
CA ARG A 439 18.20 -4.64 9.38
C ARG A 439 17.75 -5.29 10.68
N LYS A 440 17.85 -6.63 10.79
CA LYS A 440 17.34 -7.42 11.92
C LYS A 440 15.89 -7.03 12.22
N ALA A 441 15.08 -6.98 11.18
CA ALA A 441 13.71 -6.50 11.24
C ALA A 441 12.88 -7.33 12.24
N ARG A 442 11.82 -6.70 12.76
CA ARG A 442 11.00 -7.31 13.80
C ARG A 442 10.29 -8.56 13.28
N ALA A 443 10.47 -9.65 14.01
CA ALA A 443 10.06 -10.98 13.56
C ALA A 443 8.53 -11.15 13.62
N MET A 444 7.98 -11.99 12.73
CA MET A 444 6.59 -12.46 12.81
C MET A 444 6.54 -13.75 13.64
N LYS A 445 5.71 -13.74 14.68
CA LYS A 445 5.39 -14.88 15.55
C LYS A 445 3.92 -15.25 15.39
N PHE A 446 3.59 -16.47 15.81
CA PHE A 446 2.23 -17.01 15.74
C PHE A 446 1.83 -17.63 17.06
N ALA A 447 0.66 -17.24 17.58
CA ALA A 447 0.06 -17.80 18.78
C ALA A 447 -0.95 -18.92 18.45
N LYS A 448 -1.29 -19.75 19.44
CA LYS A 448 -2.35 -20.75 19.31
C LYS A 448 -3.68 -20.09 18.95
N ASP A 449 -4.46 -20.76 18.10
CA ASP A 449 -5.77 -20.28 17.67
C ASP A 449 -6.69 -20.02 18.87
N GLN A 450 -7.41 -18.91 18.83
CA GLN A 450 -8.53 -18.67 19.74
C GLN A 450 -9.77 -19.36 19.17
N VAL A 451 -10.18 -20.46 19.80
CA VAL A 451 -11.28 -21.31 19.31
C VAL A 451 -12.62 -20.85 19.88
N PHE A 452 -13.62 -20.70 19.01
CA PHE A 452 -15.00 -20.39 19.37
C PHE A 452 -15.93 -21.56 19.08
N SER A 453 -17.02 -21.65 19.85
CA SER A 453 -18.01 -22.73 19.72
C SER A 453 -19.17 -22.38 18.78
N THR A 454 -19.41 -21.09 18.51
CA THR A 454 -20.54 -20.64 17.67
C THR A 454 -20.09 -19.73 16.51
N GLY A 455 -20.82 -19.81 15.40
CA GLY A 455 -20.56 -18.99 14.22
C GLY A 455 -20.68 -17.48 14.50
N ILE A 456 -21.61 -17.08 15.38
CA ILE A 456 -21.82 -15.68 15.77
C ILE A 456 -20.58 -15.15 16.51
N GLN A 457 -20.09 -15.87 17.51
CA GLN A 457 -18.87 -15.47 18.23
C GLN A 457 -17.66 -15.38 17.28
N TRP A 458 -17.51 -16.34 16.36
CA TRP A 458 -16.42 -16.30 15.39
C TRP A 458 -16.55 -15.10 14.42
N VAL A 459 -17.75 -14.81 13.91
CA VAL A 459 -18.02 -13.66 13.03
C VAL A 459 -17.69 -12.34 13.72
N LEU A 460 -18.10 -12.17 14.98
CA LEU A 460 -17.87 -10.95 15.78
C LEU A 460 -16.44 -10.84 16.32
N SER A 461 -15.63 -11.89 16.19
CA SER A 461 -14.22 -11.88 16.56
C SER A 461 -13.33 -11.37 15.42
N SER A 462 -12.13 -10.93 15.79
CA SER A 462 -11.08 -10.51 14.85
C SER A 462 -9.78 -11.28 15.12
N ALA A 463 -8.97 -11.46 14.09
CA ALA A 463 -7.58 -11.86 14.30
C ALA A 463 -6.84 -10.79 15.13
N SER A 464 -5.87 -11.22 15.94
CA SER A 464 -5.09 -10.32 16.79
C SER A 464 -3.69 -10.11 16.23
N TRP A 465 -3.30 -8.83 16.15
CA TRP A 465 -1.91 -8.40 15.90
C TRP A 465 -1.39 -7.74 17.16
N LYS A 466 -0.47 -8.41 17.87
CA LYS A 466 0.17 -7.89 19.09
C LYS A 466 1.61 -7.52 18.79
N GLU A 467 1.85 -6.24 18.63
CA GLU A 467 3.16 -5.70 18.24
C GLU A 467 3.97 -5.27 19.46
N THR A 468 5.25 -5.63 19.46
CA THR A 468 6.24 -5.25 20.46
C THR A 468 7.43 -4.56 19.79
N THR A 469 8.41 -4.12 20.57
CA THR A 469 9.64 -3.53 20.05
C THR A 469 10.52 -4.52 19.27
N SER A 470 10.35 -5.83 19.48
CA SER A 470 11.19 -6.87 18.86
C SER A 470 10.46 -7.75 17.85
N ASP A 471 9.13 -7.86 17.96
CA ASP A 471 8.33 -8.76 17.14
C ASP A 471 6.87 -8.31 17.00
N VAL A 472 6.14 -9.05 16.18
CA VAL A 472 4.68 -9.05 16.19
C VAL A 472 4.18 -10.47 16.31
N THR A 473 3.12 -10.67 17.09
CA THR A 473 2.44 -11.96 17.21
C THR A 473 1.08 -11.89 16.55
N PHE A 474 0.88 -12.72 15.53
CA PHE A 474 -0.42 -12.94 14.89
C PHE A 474 -1.15 -14.10 15.60
N GLN A 475 -2.44 -13.90 15.90
CA GLN A 475 -3.32 -14.93 16.44
C GLN A 475 -4.60 -15.01 15.61
N SER A 476 -4.85 -16.17 15.01
CA SER A 476 -6.12 -16.44 14.32
C SER A 476 -7.22 -16.76 15.33
N THR A 477 -8.46 -16.49 14.93
CA THR A 477 -9.62 -17.11 15.57
C THR A 477 -10.15 -18.24 14.69
N ALA A 478 -10.62 -19.30 15.33
CA ALA A 478 -11.01 -20.54 14.66
C ALA A 478 -12.37 -21.02 15.15
N LEU A 479 -13.11 -21.69 14.26
CA LEU A 479 -14.26 -22.50 14.62
C LEU A 479 -14.22 -23.80 13.83
N VAL A 480 -14.29 -24.92 14.53
CA VAL A 480 -14.41 -26.24 13.90
C VAL A 480 -15.65 -26.92 14.45
N SER A 481 -16.60 -27.26 13.59
CA SER A 481 -17.81 -27.97 13.99
C SER A 481 -17.74 -29.46 13.66
N LYS A 482 -18.48 -30.26 14.43
CA LYS A 482 -18.58 -31.70 14.19
C LYS A 482 -19.27 -32.00 12.86
N VAL A 483 -18.94 -33.14 12.25
CA VAL A 483 -19.51 -33.58 10.95
C VAL A 483 -20.99 -33.97 11.01
N ASP A 484 -21.54 -34.07 12.22
CA ASP A 484 -22.93 -34.38 12.56
C ASP A 484 -23.60 -33.23 13.32
N ALA A 485 -23.00 -32.03 13.32
CA ALA A 485 -23.56 -30.88 14.03
C ALA A 485 -24.96 -30.50 13.51
N PHE A 486 -25.85 -30.13 14.44
CA PHE A 486 -27.19 -29.62 14.15
C PHE A 486 -27.24 -28.10 14.36
N PRO A 487 -27.84 -27.32 13.45
CA PRO A 487 -28.44 -27.73 12.17
C PRO A 487 -27.40 -28.24 11.15
N ALA A 488 -27.79 -29.14 10.25
CA ALA A 488 -26.88 -29.77 9.26
C ALA A 488 -26.14 -28.76 8.37
N ALA A 489 -26.73 -27.57 8.15
CA ALA A 489 -26.10 -26.45 7.45
C ALA A 489 -24.80 -25.95 8.14
N PHE A 490 -24.53 -26.35 9.38
CA PHE A 490 -23.32 -26.03 10.14
C PHE A 490 -22.43 -27.24 10.39
N ALA A 491 -22.72 -28.39 9.78
CA ALA A 491 -21.92 -29.60 9.96
C ALA A 491 -20.56 -29.49 9.27
N GLY A 492 -19.49 -29.89 9.96
CA GLY A 492 -18.17 -30.07 9.37
C GLY A 492 -17.51 -28.79 8.85
N MET A 493 -17.68 -27.68 9.57
CA MET A 493 -17.11 -26.39 9.26
C MET A 493 -15.69 -26.27 9.80
N HIS A 494 -14.86 -25.50 9.09
CA HIS A 494 -13.56 -25.05 9.55
C HIS A 494 -13.40 -23.58 9.17
N TYR A 495 -13.73 -22.67 10.07
CA TYR A 495 -13.64 -21.23 9.82
C TYR A 495 -12.35 -20.69 10.43
N CYS A 496 -11.64 -19.84 9.68
CA CYS A 496 -10.35 -19.28 10.09
C CYS A 496 -10.28 -17.79 9.76
N LYS A 497 -9.78 -16.96 10.69
CA LYS A 497 -9.31 -15.60 10.38
C LYS A 497 -7.84 -15.68 9.97
N LEU A 498 -7.59 -15.96 8.70
CA LEU A 498 -6.25 -16.21 8.17
C LEU A 498 -5.45 -14.91 8.07
N LEU A 499 -4.13 -15.04 8.26
CA LEU A 499 -3.18 -14.01 7.87
C LEU A 499 -3.25 -13.85 6.36
N SER A 500 -3.51 -12.63 5.89
CA SER A 500 -3.37 -12.25 4.48
C SER A 500 -1.88 -12.33 4.08
N PRO A 501 -1.52 -13.13 3.06
CA PRO A 501 -0.20 -13.08 2.46
C PRO A 501 0.22 -11.67 2.01
N TYR A 502 -0.70 -10.85 1.50
CA TYR A 502 -0.39 -9.47 1.12
C TYR A 502 -0.03 -8.60 2.33
N ARG A 503 -0.76 -8.75 3.45
CA ARG A 503 -0.48 -8.07 4.72
C ARG A 503 0.85 -8.53 5.33
N ALA A 504 1.17 -9.81 5.20
CA ALA A 504 2.47 -10.33 5.59
C ALA A 504 3.61 -9.73 4.75
N MET A 505 3.40 -9.49 3.45
CA MET A 505 4.37 -8.77 2.62
C MET A 505 4.50 -7.30 3.03
N GLU A 506 3.40 -6.61 3.34
CA GLU A 506 3.48 -5.24 3.85
C GLU A 506 4.25 -5.15 5.18
N TRP A 507 4.12 -6.16 6.05
CA TRP A 507 4.95 -6.28 7.25
C TRP A 507 6.45 -6.38 6.92
N ILE A 508 6.83 -7.22 5.95
CA ILE A 508 8.22 -7.40 5.49
C ILE A 508 8.78 -6.11 4.89
N TYR A 509 7.98 -5.39 4.10
CA TYR A 509 8.42 -4.21 3.35
C TYR A 509 8.46 -2.95 4.22
N VAL A 510 7.58 -2.82 5.22
CA VAL A 510 7.37 -1.56 5.93
C VAL A 510 7.39 -1.73 7.44
N ASP A 511 6.38 -2.38 8.02
CA ASP A 511 6.13 -2.28 9.46
C ASP A 511 7.30 -2.87 10.28
N SER A 512 7.85 -4.02 9.86
CA SER A 512 8.97 -4.67 10.54
C SER A 512 10.27 -3.87 10.56
N LEU A 513 10.43 -2.93 9.61
CA LEU A 513 11.62 -2.10 9.45
C LEU A 513 11.58 -0.82 10.29
N ARG A 514 10.43 -0.50 10.90
CA ARG A 514 10.27 0.67 11.77
C ARG A 514 11.03 0.46 13.08
N LYS A 515 11.61 1.55 13.60
CA LYS A 515 12.34 1.56 14.89
C LYS A 515 11.43 1.35 16.10
N LYS A 516 10.18 1.79 16.01
CA LYS A 516 9.19 1.71 17.10
C LYS A 516 8.00 0.86 16.65
N ALA A 517 7.40 0.18 17.63
CA ALA A 517 6.11 -0.46 17.43
C ALA A 517 5.03 0.58 17.11
N HIS A 518 4.03 0.23 16.30
CA HIS A 518 2.83 1.05 16.19
C HIS A 518 2.16 1.20 17.54
N SER A 519 2.11 2.43 18.07
CA SER A 519 1.16 2.75 19.12
C SER A 519 -0.23 2.84 18.49
N LYS A 520 -1.20 2.04 18.97
CA LYS A 520 -2.63 2.23 18.67
C LYS A 520 -3.06 3.59 19.21
N GLY A 521 -2.83 4.64 18.43
CA GLY A 521 -3.05 6.01 18.85
C GLY A 521 -2.57 6.95 17.76
N TRP A 522 -3.33 7.05 16.68
CA TRP A 522 -3.24 8.21 15.81
C TRP A 522 -4.33 9.19 16.25
N LEU A 523 -3.90 10.27 16.91
CA LEU A 523 -4.67 11.46 17.21
C LEU A 523 -4.30 12.51 16.14
N PHE A 524 -5.04 12.49 15.04
CA PHE A 524 -5.36 13.69 14.26
C PHE A 524 -6.86 13.66 14.03
N GLY A 525 -7.58 14.02 15.09
CA GLY A 525 -8.74 14.90 14.97
C GLY A 525 -8.25 16.33 15.07
#